data_AF-A0A7Y9NQL5-F1
#
_entry.id   AF-A0A7Y9NQL5-F1
#
_cell.length_a   1.000
_cell.length_b   1.000
_cell.length_c   1.000
_cell.angle_alpha   90.00
_cell.angle_beta   90.00
_cell.angle_gamma   90.00
#
_symmetry.space_group_name_H-M   'P 1'
#
loop_
_entity.id
_entity.type
_entity.pdbx_description
1 polymer ?
#
loop_
_entity_poly.entity_id
_entity_poly.type
_entity_poly.pdbx_seq_one_letter_code
_entity_poly.pdbx_strand_id
1 'polypeptide(L)'
;MSPVADADNSVRRGVIVLGQELKLLEKVVDTMAKQAHMDAAKHHTEAAGHHINAANKHDMGNVDEAHEHSKKAHESSTAAHGKSTDAHAKSAASSGKK
;
A
#
# COMPACT_ATOMS: atom_id res chain seq x y z
N MET A 1 6.45 -32.08 49.48
CA MET A 1 7.18 -31.30 48.45
C MET A 1 6.19 -31.03 47.34
N SER A 2 5.67 -29.81 47.26
CA SER A 2 4.58 -29.46 46.33
C SER A 2 5.13 -29.12 44.94
N PRO A 3 4.62 -29.74 43.85
CA PRO A 3 4.98 -29.37 42.50
C PRO A 3 4.03 -28.27 42.03
N VAL A 4 4.44 -27.00 42.14
CA VAL A 4 3.60 -25.87 41.70
C VAL A 4 4.31 -24.92 40.72
N ALA A 5 5.50 -25.27 40.23
CA ALA A 5 6.34 -24.33 39.47
C ALA A 5 6.27 -24.48 37.93
N ASP A 6 5.71 -25.56 37.37
CA ASP A 6 5.86 -25.84 35.93
C ASP A 6 4.71 -25.33 35.04
N ALA A 7 3.49 -25.17 35.56
CA ALA A 7 2.35 -24.73 34.76
C ALA A 7 2.44 -23.23 34.39
N ASP A 8 2.94 -22.40 35.31
CA ASP A 8 2.98 -20.94 35.14
C ASP A 8 4.00 -20.51 34.06
N ASN A 9 5.11 -21.25 33.93
CA ASN A 9 6.15 -20.95 32.94
C ASN A 9 5.75 -21.36 31.51
N SER A 10 4.97 -22.44 31.36
CA SER A 10 4.46 -22.89 30.06
C SER A 10 3.40 -21.92 29.50
N VAL A 11 2.49 -21.44 30.36
CA VAL A 11 1.49 -20.42 29.98
C VAL A 11 2.17 -19.11 29.61
N ARG A 12 3.14 -18.63 30.41
CA ARG A 12 3.90 -17.41 30.08
C ARG A 12 4.66 -17.54 28.75
N ARG A 13 5.30 -18.68 28.49
CA ARG A 13 5.97 -18.92 27.20
C ARG A 13 4.99 -18.97 26.03
N GLY A 14 3.85 -19.63 26.18
CA GLY A 14 2.80 -19.67 25.15
C GLY A 14 2.24 -18.29 24.81
N VAL A 15 2.00 -17.45 25.82
CA VAL A 15 1.53 -16.07 25.64
C VAL A 15 2.59 -15.18 24.98
N ILE A 16 3.87 -15.36 25.31
CA ILE A 16 4.98 -14.61 24.68
C ILE A 16 5.13 -14.98 23.20
N VAL A 17 5.02 -16.27 22.85
CA VAL A 17 5.12 -16.74 21.45
C VAL A 17 3.95 -16.22 20.62
N LEU A 18 2.71 -16.32 21.12
CA LEU A 18 1.54 -15.75 20.44
C LEU A 18 1.64 -14.22 20.25
N GLY A 19 2.18 -13.51 21.24
CA GLY A 19 2.42 -12.07 21.16
C GLY A 19 3.50 -11.67 20.15
N GLN A 20 4.53 -12.50 19.97
CA GLN A 20 5.58 -12.28 18.95
C GLN A 20 5.05 -12.52 17.53
N GLU A 21 4.22 -13.54 17.32
CA GLU A 21 3.59 -13.81 16.02
C GLU A 21 2.60 -12.72 15.61
N LEU A 22 1.83 -12.18 16.56
CA LEU A 22 0.96 -11.02 16.34
C LEU A 22 1.72 -9.76 15.90
N LYS A 23 2.86 -9.46 16.52
CA LYS A 23 3.73 -8.34 16.13
C LYS A 23 4.37 -8.54 14.76
N LEU A 24 4.67 -9.79 14.39
CA LEU A 24 5.20 -10.10 13.06
C LEU A 24 4.15 -9.82 11.98
N LEU A 25 2.90 -10.23 12.22
CA LEU A 25 1.78 -10.02 11.31
C LEU A 25 1.49 -8.53 11.09
N GLU A 26 1.47 -7.71 12.14
CA GLU A 26 1.28 -6.25 12.05
C GLU A 26 2.37 -5.59 11.18
N LYS A 27 3.64 -5.97 11.39
CA LYS A 27 4.78 -5.47 10.62
C LYS A 27 4.70 -5.85 9.13
N VAL A 28 4.16 -7.02 8.81
CA VAL A 28 3.92 -7.46 7.43
C VAL A 28 2.81 -6.61 6.77
N VAL A 29 1.70 -6.35 7.47
CA VAL A 29 0.59 -5.52 6.95
C VAL A 29 1.07 -4.09 6.67
N ASP A 30 1.83 -3.49 7.58
CA ASP A 30 2.38 -2.14 7.38
C ASP A 30 3.35 -2.07 6.20
N THR A 31 4.17 -3.11 6.02
CA THR A 31 5.08 -3.22 4.86
C THR A 31 4.30 -3.28 3.54
N MET A 32 3.19 -4.04 3.52
CA MET A 32 2.32 -4.12 2.34
C MET A 32 1.57 -2.82 2.04
N ALA A 33 1.12 -2.09 3.08
CA ALA A 33 0.46 -0.80 2.91
C ALA A 33 1.42 0.28 2.38
N LYS A 34 2.65 0.34 2.91
CA LYS A 34 3.70 1.22 2.40
C LYS A 34 4.00 0.94 0.93
N GLN A 35 4.12 -0.33 0.54
CA GLN A 35 4.36 -0.69 -0.85
C GLN A 35 3.20 -0.25 -1.76
N ALA A 36 1.95 -0.41 -1.32
CA ALA A 36 0.79 0.04 -2.08
C ALA A 36 0.77 1.56 -2.28
N HIS A 37 1.14 2.36 -1.27
CA HIS A 37 1.33 3.81 -1.43
C HIS A 37 2.45 4.15 -2.40
N MET A 38 3.58 3.43 -2.36
CA MET A 38 4.70 3.69 -3.27
C MET A 38 4.36 3.36 -4.71
N ASP A 39 3.65 2.26 -4.92
CA ASP A 39 3.14 1.90 -6.22
C ASP A 39 2.11 2.93 -6.74
N ALA A 40 1.21 3.42 -5.89
CA ALA A 40 0.26 4.47 -6.26
C ALA A 40 0.99 5.77 -6.66
N ALA A 41 2.01 6.17 -5.90
CA ALA A 41 2.83 7.34 -6.21
C ALA A 41 3.55 7.21 -7.57
N LYS A 42 4.04 6.01 -7.91
CA LYS A 42 4.62 5.73 -9.21
C LYS A 42 3.62 5.98 -10.35
N HIS A 43 2.40 5.42 -10.23
CA HIS A 43 1.35 5.62 -11.23
C HIS A 43 0.90 7.08 -11.34
N HIS A 44 0.83 7.83 -10.24
CA HIS A 44 0.59 9.28 -10.29
C HIS A 44 1.71 10.03 -11.02
N THR A 45 2.97 9.64 -10.82
CA THR A 45 4.12 10.24 -11.51
C THR A 45 4.07 9.96 -13.01
N GLU A 46 3.73 8.73 -13.40
CA GLU A 46 3.53 8.35 -14.81
C GLU A 46 2.39 9.13 -15.45
N ALA A 47 1.26 9.26 -14.75
CA ALA A 47 0.12 10.06 -15.20
C ALA A 47 0.50 11.53 -15.41
N ALA A 48 1.24 12.13 -14.48
CA ALA A 48 1.73 13.50 -14.61
C ALA A 48 2.64 13.66 -15.83
N GLY A 49 3.54 12.71 -16.09
CA GLY A 49 4.37 12.69 -17.29
C GLY A 49 3.54 12.63 -18.58
N HIS A 50 2.50 11.80 -18.60
CA HIS A 50 1.58 11.72 -19.74
C HIS A 50 0.77 13.00 -19.94
N HIS A 51 0.31 13.68 -18.88
CA HIS A 51 -0.34 14.98 -18.98
C HIS A 51 0.57 16.06 -19.55
N ILE A 52 1.84 16.11 -19.11
CA ILE A 52 2.84 17.04 -19.65
C ILE A 52 3.04 16.79 -21.15
N ASN A 53 3.21 15.51 -21.54
CA ASN A 53 3.37 15.16 -22.96
C ASN A 53 2.13 15.50 -23.78
N ALA A 54 0.93 15.25 -23.26
CA ALA A 54 -0.32 15.62 -23.93
C ALA A 54 -0.40 17.14 -24.17
N ALA A 55 -0.06 17.95 -23.16
CA ALA A 55 -0.04 19.41 -23.29
C ALA A 55 0.98 19.86 -24.36
N ASN A 56 2.19 19.31 -24.33
CA ASN A 56 3.23 19.62 -25.32
C ASN A 56 2.80 19.24 -26.75
N LYS A 57 2.18 18.06 -26.94
CA LYS A 57 1.69 17.63 -28.25
C LYS A 57 0.53 18.48 -28.74
N HIS A 58 -0.35 18.89 -27.83
CA HIS A 58 -1.46 19.79 -28.17
C HIS A 58 -0.94 21.17 -28.62
N ASP A 59 0.07 21.72 -27.93
CA ASP A 59 0.72 22.99 -28.31
C ASP A 59 1.40 22.92 -29.68
N MET A 60 1.96 21.75 -30.03
CA MET A 60 2.53 21.47 -31.35
C MET A 60 1.47 21.21 -32.45
N GLY A 61 0.18 21.21 -32.13
CA GLY A 61 -0.90 20.90 -33.08
C GLY A 61 -1.09 19.40 -33.38
N ASN A 62 -0.36 18.52 -32.70
CA ASN A 62 -0.49 17.06 -32.82
C ASN A 62 -1.62 16.55 -31.92
N VAL A 63 -2.86 16.87 -32.28
CA VAL A 63 -4.06 16.59 -31.46
C VAL A 63 -4.25 15.08 -31.20
N ASP A 64 -3.99 14.22 -32.19
CA ASP A 64 -4.16 12.77 -32.02
C ASP A 64 -3.19 12.20 -30.99
N GLU A 65 -1.91 12.58 -31.04
CA GLU A 65 -0.90 12.16 -30.05
C GLU A 65 -1.20 12.75 -28.67
N ALA A 66 -1.70 13.98 -28.60
CA ALA A 66 -2.13 14.61 -27.36
C ALA A 66 -3.29 13.84 -26.70
N HIS A 67 -4.26 13.40 -27.51
CA HIS A 67 -5.37 12.58 -27.03
C HIS A 67 -4.88 11.20 -26.56
N GLU A 68 -3.96 10.59 -27.29
CA GLU A 68 -3.37 9.30 -26.90
C GLU A 68 -2.64 9.39 -25.55
N HIS A 69 -1.84 10.43 -25.34
CA HIS A 69 -1.19 10.69 -24.07
C HIS A 69 -2.18 11.02 -22.95
N SER A 70 -3.26 11.76 -23.25
CA SER A 70 -4.32 12.05 -22.27
C SER A 70 -5.01 10.78 -21.80
N LYS A 71 -5.26 9.83 -22.72
CA LYS A 71 -5.82 8.52 -22.38
C LYS A 71 -4.89 7.72 -21.46
N LYS A 72 -3.60 7.65 -21.80
CA LYS A 72 -2.57 7.00 -20.97
C LYS A 72 -2.48 7.63 -19.58
N ALA A 73 -2.57 8.96 -19.48
CA ALA A 73 -2.59 9.66 -18.21
C ALA A 73 -3.81 9.27 -17.34
N HIS A 74 -4.98 9.11 -17.97
CA HIS A 74 -6.19 8.69 -17.29
C HIS A 74 -6.11 7.23 -16.81
N GLU A 75 -5.58 6.33 -17.63
CA GLU A 75 -5.35 4.93 -17.27
C GLU A 75 -4.40 4.81 -16.06
N SER A 76 -3.26 5.51 -16.09
CA SER A 76 -2.32 5.57 -14.96
C SER A 76 -2.95 6.19 -13.72
N SER A 77 -3.72 7.27 -13.85
CA SER A 77 -4.42 7.89 -12.70
C SER A 77 -5.44 6.94 -12.08
N THR A 78 -6.18 6.19 -12.89
CA THR A 78 -7.14 5.19 -12.43
C THR A 78 -6.43 4.08 -11.66
N ALA A 79 -5.30 3.59 -12.17
CA ALA A 79 -4.47 2.60 -11.48
C ALA A 79 -3.93 3.14 -10.15
N ALA A 80 -3.47 4.40 -10.12
CA ALA A 80 -3.01 5.06 -8.91
C ALA A 80 -4.10 5.15 -7.84
N HIS A 81 -5.32 5.56 -8.22
CA HIS A 81 -6.47 5.62 -7.32
C HIS A 81 -6.85 4.25 -6.75
N GLY A 82 -6.84 3.20 -7.59
CA GLY A 82 -7.07 1.83 -7.13
C GLY A 82 -6.06 1.41 -6.07
N LYS A 83 -4.76 1.61 -6.34
CA LYS A 83 -3.70 1.25 -5.37
C LYS A 83 -3.74 2.08 -4.10
N SER A 84 -4.10 3.36 -4.20
CA SER A 84 -4.25 4.22 -3.02
C SER A 84 -5.44 3.78 -2.16
N THR A 85 -6.55 3.34 -2.79
CA THR A 85 -7.70 2.78 -2.08
C THR A 85 -7.32 1.51 -1.32
N ASP A 86 -6.59 0.60 -1.97
CA ASP A 86 -6.08 -0.62 -1.34
C ASP A 86 -5.13 -0.31 -0.17
N ALA A 87 -4.26 0.69 -0.33
CA ALA A 87 -3.35 1.13 0.72
C ALA A 87 -4.14 1.65 1.94
N HIS A 88 -5.13 2.50 1.71
CA HIS A 88 -6.01 2.99 2.79
C HIS A 88 -6.77 1.86 3.48
N ALA A 89 -7.30 0.88 2.73
CA ALA A 89 -7.99 -0.26 3.31
C ALA A 89 -7.05 -1.11 4.20
N LYS A 90 -5.82 -1.37 3.75
CA LYS A 90 -4.80 -2.12 4.52
C LYS A 90 -4.32 -1.34 5.75
N SER A 91 -4.09 -0.05 5.62
CA SER A 91 -3.75 0.83 6.75
C SER A 91 -4.89 0.93 7.76
N ALA A 92 -6.14 1.00 7.31
CA ALA A 92 -7.31 1.00 8.19
C ALA A 92 -7.40 -0.30 9.00
N ALA A 93 -7.19 -1.45 8.35
CA ALA A 93 -7.16 -2.76 9.00
C ALA A 93 -6.00 -2.90 10.02
N SER A 94 -4.86 -2.25 9.78
CA SER A 94 -3.75 -2.16 10.75
C SER A 94 -4.09 -1.23 11.93
N SER A 95 -4.72 -0.09 11.64
CA SER A 95 -5.00 0.97 12.64
C SER A 95 -6.18 0.70 13.59
N GLY A 96 -7.10 -0.20 13.22
CA GLY A 96 -8.28 -0.54 14.03
C GLY A 96 -8.03 -1.47 15.23
N LYS A 97 -6.76 -1.77 15.55
CA LYS A 97 -6.37 -2.73 16.61
C LYS A 97 -5.72 -2.08 17.84
N LYS A 98 -5.86 -0.76 18.02
CA LYS A 98 -5.40 -0.05 19.22
C LYS A 98 -6.40 -0.12 20.36
#